data_AF-A0A126T2Y5-F1
#
_entry.id   AF-A0A126T2Y5-F1
#
_cell.length_a   1.000
_cell.length_b   1.000
_cell.length_c   1.000
_cell.angle_alpha   90.00
_cell.angle_beta   90.00
_cell.angle_gamma   90.00
#
_symmetry.space_group_name_H-M   'P 1'
#
loop_
_entity.id
_entity.type
_entity.pdbx_description
1 polymer ?
#
loop_
_entity_poly.entity_id
_entity_poly.type
_entity_poly.pdbx_seq_one_letter_code
_entity_poly.pdbx_strand_id
1 'polypeptide(L)'
;MVKFVSLATLVCALSVTTVSAKEMQDHNQMMNHGDGHLMDMDGGMVMGQNTDTLPGGCDKIAATKEITVHAGHKYSEKFPGTMFAFDQQEFQFEPCTKLTVHFINEDEIRHQWMMHGLPKYLYPKGMFHLEVSGPGKVSGTLILPPGDKTYLVHCDIAQHMEKGMKAQLKVGKGSEDLPSIPGVTAAIFPDDYSGRPYDPKLDAPAPSTTVAAPVVAAAPTPAPVVDDSIVSGTTVIGLAIGFIAAPWLAKRFKGMSAGEIIATVLEQVAHGVGYVIQLIGKLIKMVSGKNVIALPDK
;
A
#
# COMPACT_ATOMS: atom_id res chain seq x y z
N MET A 1 33.86 58.79 6.00
CA MET A 1 33.39 57.57 6.68
C MET A 1 31.86 57.38 6.66
N VAL A 2 31.03 58.43 6.51
CA VAL A 2 29.56 58.31 6.56
C VAL A 2 28.92 57.68 5.30
N LYS A 3 29.60 57.68 4.14
CA LYS A 3 29.02 57.18 2.87
C LYS A 3 29.07 55.65 2.69
N PHE A 4 29.96 54.93 3.39
CA PHE A 4 30.06 53.47 3.27
C PHE A 4 29.08 52.72 4.19
N VAL A 5 28.66 53.34 5.29
CA VAL A 5 27.69 52.74 6.22
C VAL A 5 26.28 52.66 5.60
N SER A 6 25.95 53.60 4.70
CA SER A 6 24.62 53.67 4.08
C SER A 6 24.38 52.65 2.96
N LEU A 7 25.44 52.06 2.38
CA LEU A 7 25.31 51.09 1.29
C LEU A 7 25.21 49.66 1.84
N ALA A 8 25.92 49.36 2.94
CA ALA A 8 25.87 48.06 3.60
C ALA A 8 24.49 47.77 4.23
N THR A 9 23.83 48.79 4.80
CA THR A 9 22.47 48.65 5.33
C THR A 9 21.42 48.46 4.24
N LEU A 10 21.60 49.05 3.06
CA LEU A 10 20.68 48.89 1.94
C LEU A 10 20.80 47.50 1.29
N VAL A 11 22.01 46.92 1.23
CA VAL A 11 22.23 45.55 0.74
C VAL A 11 21.67 44.51 1.72
N CYS A 12 21.86 44.69 3.04
CA CYS A 12 21.26 43.80 4.05
C CYS A 12 19.72 43.85 4.07
N ALA A 13 19.11 45.00 3.76
CA ALA A 13 17.66 45.15 3.69
C ALA A 13 17.04 44.54 2.41
N LEU A 14 17.83 44.33 1.35
CA LEU A 14 17.39 43.68 0.12
C LEU A 14 17.65 42.16 0.10
N SER A 15 18.47 41.65 1.01
CA SER A 15 18.76 40.22 1.18
C SER A 15 17.87 39.51 2.20
N VAL A 16 16.77 40.14 2.64
CA VAL A 16 15.68 39.42 3.32
C VAL A 16 14.94 38.64 2.23
N THR A 17 15.54 37.53 1.79
CA THR A 17 14.81 36.50 1.06
C THR A 17 13.62 36.16 1.93
N THR A 18 12.43 36.53 1.46
CA THR A 18 11.18 36.03 1.99
C THR A 18 11.29 34.51 1.94
N VAL A 19 11.56 33.90 3.09
CA VAL A 19 11.25 32.49 3.31
C VAL A 19 9.73 32.45 3.23
N SER A 20 9.20 32.39 2.00
CA SER A 20 7.79 32.12 1.80
C SER A 20 7.58 30.74 2.38
N ALA A 21 6.91 30.68 3.53
CA ALA A 21 6.28 29.46 3.96
C ALA A 21 5.46 28.98 2.77
N LYS A 22 5.77 27.77 2.28
CA LYS A 22 5.05 27.16 1.19
C LYS A 22 3.56 27.17 1.56
N GLU A 23 2.72 27.74 0.71
CA GLU A 23 1.29 27.80 0.99
C GLU A 23 0.76 26.36 1.05
N MET A 24 0.37 25.92 2.24
CA MET A 24 -0.15 24.58 2.46
C MET A 24 -1.65 24.61 2.18
N GLN A 25 -2.09 23.85 1.20
CA GLN A 25 -3.50 23.70 0.92
C GLN A 25 -4.22 22.94 2.04
N ASP A 26 -5.34 23.48 2.51
CA ASP A 26 -6.18 22.85 3.54
C ASP A 26 -7.31 22.06 2.87
N HIS A 27 -7.17 20.73 2.81
CA HIS A 27 -8.17 19.84 2.24
C HIS A 27 -9.32 19.58 3.24
N ASN A 28 -10.16 20.59 3.45
CA ASN A 28 -11.31 20.55 4.36
C ASN A 28 -12.68 20.56 3.66
N GLN A 29 -12.72 20.82 2.35
CA GLN A 29 -13.95 20.82 1.53
C GLN A 29 -14.12 19.46 0.82
N MET A 30 -14.24 18.40 1.62
CA MET A 30 -14.29 17.03 1.12
C MET A 30 -15.69 16.64 0.63
N MET A 31 -15.76 15.99 -0.53
CA MET A 31 -16.97 15.43 -1.11
C MET A 31 -17.00 13.92 -0.91
N ASN A 32 -18.17 13.37 -0.61
CA ASN A 32 -18.36 11.93 -0.44
C ASN A 32 -18.59 11.25 -1.79
N HIS A 33 -17.72 10.31 -2.15
CA HIS A 33 -17.76 9.54 -3.40
C HIS A 33 -18.31 8.12 -3.22
N GLY A 34 -18.86 7.78 -2.04
CA GLY A 34 -19.35 6.46 -1.71
C GLY A 34 -18.28 5.55 -1.10
N ASP A 35 -18.71 4.40 -0.55
CA ASP A 35 -17.85 3.36 0.02
C ASP A 35 -16.79 3.85 1.02
N GLY A 36 -17.08 4.94 1.75
CA GLY A 36 -16.16 5.54 2.72
C GLY A 36 -14.99 6.32 2.11
N HIS A 37 -15.13 6.79 0.86
CA HIS A 37 -14.15 7.63 0.18
C HIS A 37 -14.60 9.10 0.22
N LEU A 38 -13.77 9.94 0.84
CA LEU A 38 -13.90 11.39 0.82
C LEU A 38 -12.78 11.95 -0.05
N MET A 39 -13.09 12.79 -1.02
CA MET A 39 -12.10 13.43 -1.89
C MET A 39 -12.48 14.88 -2.13
N ASP A 40 -11.50 15.76 -2.31
CA ASP A 40 -11.74 17.09 -2.87
C ASP A 40 -11.18 17.21 -4.30
N MET A 41 -11.39 18.37 -4.92
CA MET A 41 -10.93 18.61 -6.29
C MET A 41 -9.44 18.93 -6.38
N ASP A 42 -8.82 19.27 -5.26
CA ASP A 42 -7.46 19.77 -5.20
C ASP A 42 -6.44 18.68 -4.82
N GLY A 43 -6.90 17.43 -4.69
CA GLY A 43 -6.03 16.25 -4.54
C GLY A 43 -5.86 15.76 -3.11
N GLY A 44 -6.76 16.13 -2.20
CA GLY A 44 -6.93 15.52 -0.89
C GLY A 44 -7.85 14.31 -0.94
N MET A 45 -7.52 13.25 -0.20
CA MET A 45 -8.39 12.07 -0.05
C MET A 45 -8.30 11.48 1.36
N VAL A 46 -9.45 11.03 1.87
CA VAL A 46 -9.59 10.23 3.10
C VAL A 46 -10.38 8.98 2.77
N MET A 47 -9.85 7.80 3.07
CA MET A 47 -10.60 6.53 2.98
C MET A 47 -10.64 5.80 4.32
N GLY A 48 -11.78 5.19 4.62
CA GLY A 48 -11.97 4.39 5.83
C GLY A 48 -12.13 5.22 7.10
N GLN A 49 -12.59 6.46 6.97
CA GLN A 49 -12.92 7.29 8.14
C GLN A 49 -13.98 6.62 9.02
N ASN A 50 -13.72 6.60 10.31
CA ASN A 50 -14.62 6.09 11.34
C ASN A 50 -14.57 6.97 12.59
N THR A 51 -15.64 7.70 12.84
CA THR A 51 -15.73 8.69 13.93
C THR A 51 -16.46 8.20 15.16
N ASP A 52 -17.24 7.13 15.06
CA ASP A 52 -18.25 6.76 16.07
C ASP A 52 -18.53 5.26 16.20
N THR A 53 -18.13 4.44 15.23
CA THR A 53 -18.51 3.02 15.21
C THR A 53 -17.39 2.19 15.84
N LEU A 54 -17.68 1.59 17.00
CA LEU A 54 -16.70 0.81 17.76
C LEU A 54 -16.34 -0.50 17.02
N PRO A 55 -15.04 -0.84 16.91
CA PRO A 55 -14.60 -2.18 16.51
C PRO A 55 -15.11 -3.23 17.51
N GLY A 56 -15.43 -4.43 17.02
CA GLY A 56 -15.78 -5.57 17.86
C GLY A 56 -14.70 -5.85 18.90
N GLY A 57 -15.12 -5.98 20.16
CA GLY A 57 -14.26 -6.13 21.33
C GLY A 57 -13.85 -4.82 22.02
N CYS A 58 -14.30 -3.66 21.51
CA CYS A 58 -14.27 -2.39 22.24
C CYS A 58 -15.64 -2.10 22.85
N ASP A 59 -15.73 -2.08 24.18
CA ASP A 59 -16.98 -1.72 24.88
C ASP A 59 -17.25 -0.20 24.86
N LYS A 60 -16.17 0.59 24.81
CA LYS A 60 -16.19 2.05 24.75
C LYS A 60 -14.88 2.58 24.16
N ILE A 61 -14.87 3.86 23.79
CA ILE A 61 -13.63 4.57 23.49
C ILE A 61 -12.80 4.68 24.77
N ALA A 62 -11.58 4.13 24.75
CA ALA A 62 -10.65 4.16 25.88
C ALA A 62 -9.97 5.53 26.01
N ALA A 63 -9.57 6.12 24.88
CA ALA A 63 -8.95 7.42 24.80
C ALA A 63 -9.28 8.12 23.47
N THR A 64 -9.19 9.45 23.46
CA THR A 64 -9.18 10.25 22.22
C THR A 64 -7.82 10.91 22.09
N LYS A 65 -7.18 10.76 20.94
CA LYS A 65 -5.84 11.26 20.65
C LYS A 65 -5.80 11.90 19.27
N GLU A 66 -4.96 12.90 19.12
CA GLU A 66 -4.69 13.56 17.85
C GLU A 66 -3.18 13.56 17.63
N ILE A 67 -2.76 13.26 16.41
CA ILE A 67 -1.37 13.37 15.98
C ILE A 67 -1.28 14.19 14.71
N THR A 68 -0.18 14.93 14.58
CA THR A 68 0.22 15.54 13.32
C THR A 68 1.40 14.77 12.78
N VAL A 69 1.28 14.31 11.54
CA VAL A 69 2.31 13.57 10.84
C VAL A 69 2.73 14.37 9.64
N HIS A 70 4.00 14.74 9.59
CA HIS A 70 4.55 15.45 8.45
C HIS A 70 5.28 14.48 7.52
N ALA A 71 5.15 14.69 6.22
CA ALA A 71 5.72 13.88 5.17
C ALA A 71 6.56 14.73 4.22
N GLY A 72 7.70 14.17 3.81
CA GLY A 72 8.47 14.71 2.70
C GLY A 72 9.95 14.31 2.70
N HIS A 73 10.70 14.80 1.72
CA HIS A 73 12.13 14.48 1.57
C HIS A 73 12.96 14.94 2.78
N LYS A 74 12.66 16.11 3.34
CA LYS A 74 13.46 16.67 4.45
C LYS A 74 13.54 15.75 5.67
N TYR A 75 12.53 14.90 5.88
CA TYR A 75 12.49 13.98 7.02
C TYR A 75 13.32 12.72 6.79
N SER A 76 13.74 12.45 5.54
CA SER A 76 14.54 11.30 5.16
C SER A 76 16.04 11.54 5.33
N GLU A 77 16.49 12.79 5.46
CA GLU A 77 17.90 13.18 5.53
C GLU A 77 18.68 12.47 6.64
N LYS A 78 18.01 12.10 7.74
CA LYS A 78 18.59 11.37 8.88
C LYS A 78 18.77 9.87 8.63
N PHE A 79 18.25 9.32 7.53
CA PHE A 79 18.27 7.90 7.22
C PHE A 79 19.00 7.65 5.89
N PRO A 80 20.25 7.16 5.92
CA PRO A 80 21.00 6.83 4.72
C PRO A 80 20.21 5.90 3.79
N GLY A 81 20.21 6.21 2.49
CA GLY A 81 19.52 5.42 1.47
C GLY A 81 18.02 5.66 1.33
N THR A 82 17.44 6.55 2.13
CA THR A 82 16.03 6.92 2.01
C THR A 82 15.86 8.26 1.29
N MET A 83 14.77 8.39 0.54
CA MET A 83 14.42 9.64 -0.15
C MET A 83 13.19 10.31 0.45
N PHE A 84 12.36 9.55 1.15
CA PHE A 84 11.11 10.01 1.72
C PHE A 84 10.94 9.42 3.10
N ALA A 85 10.43 10.20 4.03
CA ALA A 85 10.05 9.71 5.34
C ALA A 85 8.89 10.53 5.91
N PHE A 86 8.24 9.94 6.90
CA PHE A 86 7.46 10.71 7.87
C PHE A 86 8.42 11.38 8.87
N ASP A 87 7.97 12.40 9.59
CA ASP A 87 8.73 12.99 10.70
C ASP A 87 8.94 11.99 11.86
N GLN A 88 7.95 11.10 12.05
CA GLN A 88 7.91 10.07 13.08
C GLN A 88 7.82 8.66 12.48
N GLN A 89 8.62 7.74 13.01
CA GLN A 89 8.77 6.38 12.50
C GLN A 89 8.01 5.35 13.35
N GLU A 90 7.65 5.71 14.57
CA GLU A 90 6.93 4.84 15.51
C GLU A 90 5.87 5.63 16.25
N PHE A 91 4.68 5.04 16.36
CA PHE A 91 3.57 5.54 17.17
C PHE A 91 3.12 4.45 18.14
N GLN A 92 2.65 4.83 19.33
CA GLN A 92 2.17 3.90 20.34
C GLN A 92 0.89 4.42 20.96
N PHE A 93 -0.17 3.63 20.90
CA PHE A 93 -1.48 3.97 21.46
C PHE A 93 -2.07 2.83 22.27
N GLU A 94 -2.99 3.18 23.16
CA GLU A 94 -3.82 2.21 23.86
C GLU A 94 -4.85 1.59 22.90
N PRO A 95 -5.30 0.34 23.14
CA PRO A 95 -6.39 -0.24 22.36
C PRO A 95 -7.68 0.57 22.50
N CYS A 96 -8.58 0.49 21.50
CA CYS A 96 -9.86 1.22 21.50
C CYS A 96 -9.73 2.76 21.59
N THR A 97 -8.60 3.30 21.09
CA THR A 97 -8.37 4.74 20.99
C THR A 97 -9.03 5.30 19.73
N LYS A 98 -9.79 6.39 19.87
CA LYS A 98 -10.20 7.24 18.75
C LYS A 98 -9.02 8.15 18.38
N LEU A 99 -8.39 7.87 17.25
CA LEU A 99 -7.22 8.57 16.76
C LEU A 99 -7.62 9.46 15.59
N THR A 100 -7.33 10.76 15.69
CA THR A 100 -7.35 11.67 14.54
C THR A 100 -5.92 11.89 14.06
N VAL A 101 -5.69 11.71 12.77
CA VAL A 101 -4.39 11.94 12.14
C VAL A 101 -4.52 13.17 11.25
N HIS A 102 -3.69 14.17 11.51
CA HIS A 102 -3.49 15.34 10.65
C HIS A 102 -2.26 15.07 9.80
N PHE A 103 -2.48 14.69 8.56
CA PHE A 103 -1.40 14.38 7.64
C PHE A 103 -1.03 15.63 6.84
N ILE A 104 0.23 16.05 6.93
CA ILE A 104 0.78 17.23 6.26
C ILE A 104 1.84 16.75 5.27
N ASN A 105 1.59 16.98 3.99
CA ASN A 105 2.58 16.78 2.93
C ASN A 105 3.31 18.09 2.67
N GLU A 106 4.63 18.08 2.73
CA GLU A 106 5.45 19.27 2.45
C GLU A 106 6.17 19.24 1.10
N ASP A 107 6.14 18.09 0.41
CA ASP A 107 6.72 17.92 -0.91
C ASP A 107 5.79 18.39 -2.03
N GLU A 108 6.35 18.61 -3.21
CA GLU A 108 5.56 18.86 -4.45
C GLU A 108 4.96 17.60 -5.07
N ILE A 109 5.23 16.44 -4.47
CA ILE A 109 4.74 15.15 -4.96
C ILE A 109 3.70 14.60 -4.01
N ARG A 110 2.81 13.76 -4.52
CA ARG A 110 1.77 13.12 -3.72
C ARG A 110 2.38 12.20 -2.67
N HIS A 111 1.94 12.34 -1.43
CA HIS A 111 2.25 11.42 -0.35
C HIS A 111 0.97 10.91 0.32
N GLN A 112 1.11 9.78 1.01
CA GLN A 112 0.00 9.11 1.66
C GLN A 112 0.41 8.61 3.04
N TRP A 113 -0.56 8.57 3.94
CA TRP A 113 -0.48 7.89 5.22
C TRP A 113 -1.53 6.78 5.22
N MET A 114 -1.08 5.56 4.95
CA MET A 114 -1.93 4.38 4.83
C MET A 114 -1.60 3.37 5.92
N MET A 115 -2.64 2.79 6.51
CA MET A 115 -2.53 1.70 7.47
C MET A 115 -3.42 0.53 7.07
N HIS A 116 -2.83 -0.64 6.87
CA HIS A 116 -3.53 -1.89 6.56
C HIS A 116 -3.82 -2.74 7.80
N GLY A 117 -4.60 -3.81 7.63
CA GLY A 117 -4.80 -4.83 8.67
C GLY A 117 -5.91 -4.50 9.67
N LEU A 118 -6.72 -3.49 9.36
CA LEU A 118 -7.91 -3.11 10.10
C LEU A 118 -9.09 -4.06 9.81
N PRO A 119 -10.09 -4.15 10.72
CA PRO A 119 -11.24 -5.04 10.52
C PRO A 119 -12.07 -4.65 9.28
N LYS A 120 -12.14 -5.56 8.29
CA LYS A 120 -12.79 -5.32 6.99
C LYS A 120 -14.30 -5.02 7.04
N TYR A 121 -14.98 -5.41 8.12
CA TYR A 121 -16.40 -5.11 8.30
C TYR A 121 -16.65 -3.63 8.65
N LEU A 122 -15.62 -2.92 9.10
CA LEU A 122 -15.69 -1.54 9.57
C LEU A 122 -14.90 -0.60 8.65
N TYR A 123 -13.74 -1.05 8.21
CA TYR A 123 -12.85 -0.31 7.33
C TYR A 123 -12.90 -0.93 5.93
N PRO A 124 -13.36 -0.20 4.90
CA PRO A 124 -13.34 -0.66 3.52
C PRO A 124 -11.97 -1.19 3.13
N LYS A 125 -11.92 -2.40 2.55
CA LYS A 125 -10.68 -3.15 2.23
C LYS A 125 -9.74 -3.43 3.42
N GLY A 126 -10.14 -3.14 4.65
CA GLY A 126 -9.34 -3.35 5.86
C GLY A 126 -8.20 -2.33 6.00
N MET A 127 -8.44 -1.09 5.57
CA MET A 127 -7.43 -0.03 5.54
C MET A 127 -8.01 1.34 5.91
N PHE A 128 -7.13 2.21 6.38
CA PHE A 128 -7.37 3.63 6.57
C PHE A 128 -6.32 4.40 5.78
N HIS A 129 -6.72 5.47 5.12
CA HIS A 129 -5.90 6.18 4.13
C HIS A 129 -6.10 7.68 4.21
N LEU A 130 -4.99 8.41 4.22
CA LEU A 130 -4.94 9.85 4.00
C LEU A 130 -3.99 10.13 2.85
N GLU A 131 -4.36 11.06 1.98
CA GLU A 131 -3.57 11.43 0.81
C GLU A 131 -3.66 12.92 0.55
N VAL A 132 -2.53 13.48 0.14
CA VAL A 132 -2.41 14.88 -0.27
C VAL A 132 -1.50 14.95 -1.49
N SER A 133 -2.00 15.53 -2.57
CA SER A 133 -1.22 15.80 -3.79
C SER A 133 -0.51 17.14 -3.68
N GLY A 134 0.82 17.12 -3.54
CA GLY A 134 1.60 18.34 -3.34
C GLY A 134 1.49 18.91 -1.92
N PRO A 135 1.89 20.18 -1.69
CA PRO A 135 1.94 20.78 -0.37
C PRO A 135 0.54 21.02 0.18
N GLY A 136 0.21 20.36 1.28
CA GLY A 136 -1.11 20.49 1.87
C GLY A 136 -1.31 19.63 3.09
N LYS A 137 -2.52 19.69 3.64
CA LYS A 137 -2.91 18.93 4.83
C LYS A 137 -4.30 18.34 4.65
N VAL A 138 -4.48 17.12 5.14
CA VAL A 138 -5.77 16.45 5.24
C VAL A 138 -5.87 15.77 6.60
N SER A 139 -7.08 15.64 7.13
CA SER A 139 -7.31 15.00 8.43
C SER A 139 -8.34 13.89 8.30
N GLY A 140 -8.13 12.81 9.03
CA GLY A 140 -9.14 11.76 9.17
C GLY A 140 -9.05 11.07 10.52
N THR A 141 -10.15 10.44 10.90
CA THR A 141 -10.28 9.77 12.19
C THR A 141 -10.55 8.29 12.00
N LEU A 142 -9.93 7.47 12.84
CA LEU A 142 -10.19 6.04 12.97
C LEU A 142 -10.27 5.65 14.45
N ILE A 143 -10.88 4.50 14.72
CA ILE A 143 -10.90 3.88 16.05
C ILE A 143 -10.05 2.62 16.00
N LEU A 144 -8.95 2.61 16.76
CA LEU A 144 -8.02 1.48 16.82
C LEU A 144 -8.73 0.26 17.45
N PRO A 145 -8.58 -0.95 16.88
CA PRO A 145 -9.20 -2.15 17.41
C PRO A 145 -8.63 -2.56 18.79
N PRO A 146 -9.27 -3.50 19.50
CA PRO A 146 -8.77 -3.98 20.79
C PRO A 146 -7.50 -4.85 20.62
N GLY A 147 -6.83 -5.11 21.74
CA GLY A 147 -5.68 -6.02 21.83
C GLY A 147 -4.34 -5.41 21.46
N ASP A 148 -3.31 -6.27 21.42
CA ASP A 148 -1.93 -5.90 21.14
C ASP A 148 -1.58 -6.21 19.69
N LYS A 149 -1.25 -5.20 18.88
CA LYS A 149 -0.88 -5.39 17.45
C LYS A 149 -0.04 -4.25 16.91
N THR A 150 0.98 -4.58 16.11
CA THR A 150 1.75 -3.61 15.33
C THR A 150 1.20 -3.54 13.91
N TYR A 151 1.02 -2.32 13.40
CA TYR A 151 0.53 -2.01 12.06
C TYR A 151 1.60 -1.31 11.24
N LEU A 152 1.72 -1.69 9.97
CA LEU A 152 2.54 -0.95 9.02
C LEU A 152 1.79 0.31 8.62
N VAL A 153 2.46 1.44 8.78
CA VAL A 153 2.02 2.74 8.26
C VAL A 153 2.96 3.10 7.13
N HIS A 154 2.45 3.40 5.94
CA HIS A 154 3.32 3.71 4.80
C HIS A 154 2.62 4.61 3.78
N CYS A 155 3.40 5.13 2.83
CA CYS A 155 2.83 5.65 1.60
C CYS A 155 2.51 4.48 0.66
N ASP A 156 1.34 4.47 0.04
CA ASP A 156 0.90 3.39 -0.87
C ASP A 156 1.51 3.50 -2.28
N ILE A 157 2.18 4.63 -2.57
CA ILE A 157 3.09 4.71 -3.71
C ILE A 157 4.29 3.82 -3.40
N ALA A 158 4.37 2.68 -4.09
CA ALA A 158 5.38 1.65 -3.88
C ALA A 158 6.81 2.22 -3.84
N GLN A 159 7.15 3.13 -4.76
CA GLN A 159 8.48 3.74 -4.79
C GLN A 159 8.76 4.60 -3.54
N HIS A 160 7.74 5.25 -2.97
CA HIS A 160 7.91 6.07 -1.78
C HIS A 160 8.15 5.17 -0.57
N MET A 161 7.37 4.08 -0.44
CA MET A 161 7.57 3.07 0.60
C MET A 161 8.95 2.40 0.52
N GLU A 162 9.34 1.95 -0.68
CA GLU A 162 10.64 1.32 -0.93
C GLU A 162 11.80 2.25 -0.58
N LYS A 163 11.66 3.55 -0.89
CA LYS A 163 12.62 4.60 -0.56
C LYS A 163 12.48 5.17 0.85
N GLY A 164 11.83 4.44 1.77
CA GLY A 164 11.86 4.71 3.20
C GLY A 164 10.59 5.28 3.81
N MET A 165 9.53 5.55 3.04
CA MET A 165 8.31 6.16 3.56
C MET A 165 7.39 5.14 4.24
N LYS A 166 7.84 4.67 5.40
CA LYS A 166 7.17 3.70 6.25
C LYS A 166 7.49 3.95 7.71
N ALA A 167 6.55 3.58 8.56
CA ALA A 167 6.54 3.70 10.00
C ALA A 167 5.78 2.51 10.57
N GLN A 168 5.80 2.36 11.90
CA GLN A 168 4.98 1.38 12.60
C GLN A 168 4.08 2.06 13.63
N LEU A 169 2.83 1.59 13.72
CA LEU A 169 1.89 2.00 14.75
C LEU A 169 1.59 0.80 15.63
N LYS A 170 1.95 0.92 16.91
CA LYS A 170 1.68 -0.09 17.93
C LYS A 170 0.40 0.25 18.67
N VAL A 171 -0.47 -0.75 18.79
CA VAL A 171 -1.65 -0.73 19.66
C VAL A 171 -1.38 -1.65 20.85
N GLY A 172 -1.67 -1.18 22.06
CA GLY A 172 -1.40 -1.92 23.30
C GLY A 172 0.10 -2.14 23.48
N LYS A 173 0.56 -3.37 23.60
CA LYS A 173 2.00 -3.70 23.64
C LYS A 173 2.65 -3.76 22.26
N GLY A 174 1.86 -3.67 21.19
CA GLY A 174 2.31 -4.08 19.85
C GLY A 174 2.46 -5.60 19.75
N SER A 175 2.68 -6.11 18.53
CA SER A 175 3.07 -7.50 18.33
C SER A 175 4.59 -7.63 18.37
N GLU A 176 5.23 -7.32 17.25
CA GLU A 176 6.68 -7.25 17.09
C GLU A 176 7.05 -5.97 16.33
N ASP A 177 8.32 -5.59 16.38
CA ASP A 177 8.82 -4.51 15.54
C ASP A 177 8.86 -4.97 14.09
N LEU A 178 8.32 -4.15 13.19
CA LEU A 178 8.31 -4.45 11.78
C LEU A 178 9.72 -4.29 11.22
N PRO A 179 10.14 -5.16 10.29
CA PRO A 179 11.49 -5.08 9.73
C PRO A 179 11.63 -3.88 8.78
N SER A 180 12.86 -3.37 8.65
CA SER A 180 13.20 -2.27 7.74
C SER A 180 12.40 -0.98 7.94
N ILE A 181 11.97 -0.66 9.16
CA ILE A 181 11.39 0.65 9.48
C ILE A 181 12.56 1.60 9.78
N PRO A 182 12.77 2.68 9.00
CA PRO A 182 13.88 3.60 9.22
C PRO A 182 13.95 4.07 10.67
N GLY A 183 15.14 4.07 11.26
CA GLY A 183 15.35 4.52 12.64
C GLY A 183 14.80 3.61 13.75
N VAL A 184 14.03 2.56 13.43
CA VAL A 184 13.45 1.63 14.42
C VAL A 184 14.07 0.25 14.28
N THR A 185 14.09 -0.31 13.07
CA THR A 185 14.68 -1.62 12.78
C THR A 185 15.65 -1.54 11.61
N ALA A 186 16.64 -2.44 11.60
CA ALA A 186 17.59 -2.53 10.51
C ALA A 186 16.92 -2.91 9.18
N ALA A 187 17.45 -2.39 8.08
CA ALA A 187 17.05 -2.81 6.74
C ALA A 187 17.41 -4.30 6.55
N ILE A 188 16.50 -5.08 5.97
CA ILE A 188 16.75 -6.49 5.63
C ILE A 188 17.87 -6.60 4.60
N PHE A 189 17.91 -5.66 3.65
CA PHE A 189 18.93 -5.54 2.64
C PHE A 189 19.59 -4.16 2.79
N PRO A 190 20.61 -4.03 3.66
CA PRO A 190 21.30 -2.76 3.85
C PRO A 190 22.23 -2.49 2.67
N ASP A 191 22.14 -1.29 2.11
CA ASP A 191 23.16 -0.79 1.19
C ASP A 191 24.39 -0.31 2.00
N ASP A 192 25.56 -0.41 1.39
CA ASP A 192 26.80 0.08 1.99
C ASP A 192 27.04 1.55 1.62
N TYR A 193 26.83 2.43 2.59
CA TYR A 193 27.11 3.87 2.48
C TYR A 193 28.48 4.29 3.03
N SER A 194 29.39 3.34 3.33
CA SER A 194 30.73 3.63 3.86
C SER A 194 31.68 4.29 2.86
N GLY A 195 31.32 4.32 1.58
CA GLY A 195 32.13 4.89 0.50
C GLY A 195 33.34 4.04 0.13
N ARG A 196 33.48 2.82 0.69
CA ARG A 196 34.49 1.88 0.22
C ARG A 196 34.14 1.37 -1.18
N PRO A 197 35.12 1.16 -2.06
CA PRO A 197 34.86 0.50 -3.34
C PRO A 197 34.24 -0.87 -3.11
N TYR A 198 33.25 -1.23 -3.94
CA TYR A 198 32.70 -2.58 -3.97
C TYR A 198 33.82 -3.59 -4.23
N ASP A 199 33.98 -4.57 -3.34
CA ASP A 199 34.89 -5.70 -3.52
C ASP A 199 34.06 -6.97 -3.72
N PRO A 200 33.99 -7.52 -4.94
CA PRO A 200 33.23 -8.74 -5.24
C PRO A 200 33.60 -9.95 -4.38
N LYS A 201 34.79 -9.98 -3.76
CA LYS A 201 35.21 -11.07 -2.87
C LYS A 201 34.71 -10.91 -1.43
N LEU A 202 34.47 -9.68 -0.98
CA LEU A 202 33.98 -9.37 0.37
C LEU A 202 32.45 -9.15 0.38
N ASP A 203 31.91 -8.66 -0.73
CA ASP A 203 30.53 -8.18 -0.86
C ASP A 203 29.66 -9.10 -1.72
N ALA A 204 30.20 -10.24 -2.17
CA ALA A 204 29.37 -11.30 -2.74
C ALA A 204 28.34 -11.73 -1.69
N PRO A 205 27.05 -11.85 -2.06
CA PRO A 205 26.05 -12.41 -1.17
C PRO A 205 26.56 -13.73 -0.63
N ALA A 206 26.62 -13.86 0.70
CA ALA A 206 26.97 -15.14 1.30
C ALA A 206 26.03 -16.20 0.71
N PRO A 207 26.55 -17.35 0.23
CA PRO A 207 25.67 -18.41 -0.20
C PRO A 207 24.72 -18.70 0.95
N SER A 208 23.42 -18.61 0.68
CA SER A 208 22.39 -18.82 1.67
C SER A 208 22.62 -20.17 2.32
N THR A 209 23.19 -20.18 3.52
CA THR A 209 23.14 -21.33 4.40
C THR A 209 21.71 -21.38 4.87
N THR A 210 20.86 -22.01 4.06
CA THR A 210 19.70 -22.70 4.58
C THR A 210 20.24 -23.64 5.65
N VAL A 211 20.20 -23.20 6.91
CA VAL A 211 20.13 -24.11 8.03
C VAL A 211 18.81 -24.82 7.82
N ALA A 212 18.86 -25.90 7.06
CA ALA A 212 17.83 -26.91 7.09
C ALA A 212 17.73 -27.29 8.57
N ALA A 213 16.69 -26.80 9.24
CA ALA A 213 16.27 -27.39 10.49
C ALA A 213 16.23 -28.91 10.26
N PRO A 214 16.80 -29.73 11.16
CA PRO A 214 16.72 -31.16 10.99
C PRO A 214 15.23 -31.50 10.98
N VAL A 215 14.73 -31.81 9.80
CA VAL A 215 13.40 -32.36 9.64
C VAL A 215 13.51 -33.69 10.36
N VAL A 216 12.99 -33.74 11.59
CA VAL A 216 12.76 -34.99 12.29
C VAL A 216 11.89 -35.78 11.34
N ALA A 217 12.47 -36.82 10.75
CA ALA A 217 11.79 -37.70 9.82
C ALA A 217 10.61 -38.32 10.57
N ALA A 218 9.43 -37.73 10.40
CA ALA A 218 8.19 -38.38 10.72
C ALA A 218 8.17 -39.67 9.90
N ALA A 219 7.94 -40.79 10.59
CA ALA A 219 7.82 -42.10 9.96
C ALA A 219 6.89 -42.01 8.74
N PRO A 220 7.25 -42.63 7.60
CA PRO A 220 6.45 -42.55 6.40
C PRO A 220 5.07 -43.14 6.67
N THR A 221 4.05 -42.29 6.64
CA THR A 221 2.69 -42.73 6.40
C THR A 221 2.66 -43.42 5.03
N PRO A 222 1.97 -44.57 4.88
CA PRO A 222 1.88 -45.24 3.59
C PRO A 222 1.27 -44.27 2.57
N ALA A 223 1.98 -44.06 1.46
CA ALA A 223 1.44 -43.33 0.33
C ALA A 223 0.14 -44.02 -0.15
N PRO A 224 -0.90 -43.27 -0.54
CA PRO A 224 -2.00 -43.85 -1.27
C PRO A 224 -1.45 -44.46 -2.56
N VAL A 225 -1.84 -45.70 -2.83
CA VAL A 225 -1.47 -46.43 -4.04
C VAL A 225 -1.83 -45.56 -5.25
N VAL A 226 -0.82 -45.11 -5.97
CA VAL A 226 -0.98 -44.38 -7.23
C VAL A 226 -1.23 -45.44 -8.29
N ASP A 227 -2.41 -45.39 -8.92
CA ASP A 227 -2.71 -46.20 -10.09
C ASP A 227 -1.78 -45.78 -11.24
N ASP A 228 -0.99 -46.70 -11.78
CA ASP A 228 0.00 -46.50 -12.85
C ASP A 228 -0.63 -46.25 -14.25
N SER A 229 -1.79 -45.62 -14.31
CA SER A 229 -2.44 -45.27 -15.57
C SER A 229 -1.96 -43.90 -16.06
N ILE A 230 -0.80 -43.89 -16.73
CA ILE A 230 -0.25 -42.72 -17.45
C ILE A 230 -1.22 -42.21 -18.55
N VAL A 231 -2.24 -43.01 -18.90
CA VAL A 231 -3.31 -42.68 -19.83
C VAL A 231 -4.60 -42.38 -19.06
N SER A 232 -4.66 -41.20 -18.43
CA SER A 232 -5.93 -40.63 -17.99
C SER A 232 -6.74 -40.16 -19.21
N GLY A 233 -8.07 -40.23 -19.13
CA GLY A 233 -8.95 -39.68 -20.17
C GLY A 233 -8.68 -38.19 -20.44
N THR A 234 -8.17 -37.46 -19.44
CA THR A 234 -7.75 -36.06 -19.60
C THR A 234 -6.50 -35.91 -20.48
N THR A 235 -5.56 -36.85 -20.44
CA THR A 235 -4.36 -36.84 -21.29
C THR A 235 -4.70 -37.09 -22.75
N VAL A 236 -5.65 -38.00 -23.02
CA VAL A 236 -6.13 -38.30 -24.38
C VAL A 236 -6.89 -37.12 -24.97
N ILE A 237 -7.74 -36.46 -24.18
CA ILE A 237 -8.47 -35.26 -24.60
C ILE A 237 -7.50 -34.12 -24.89
N GLY A 238 -6.50 -33.90 -24.01
CA GLY A 238 -5.48 -32.88 -24.21
C GLY A 238 -4.67 -33.08 -25.50
N LEU A 239 -4.28 -34.33 -25.80
CA LEU A 239 -3.56 -34.68 -27.02
C LEU A 239 -4.41 -34.47 -28.27
N ALA A 240 -5.69 -34.86 -28.25
CA ALA A 240 -6.61 -34.68 -29.36
C ALA A 240 -6.83 -33.19 -29.67
N ILE A 241 -7.06 -32.37 -28.63
CA ILE A 241 -7.20 -30.90 -28.78
C ILE A 241 -5.90 -30.30 -29.31
N GLY A 242 -4.75 -30.73 -28.77
CA GLY A 242 -3.43 -30.27 -29.21
C GLY A 242 -3.18 -30.54 -30.70
N PHE A 243 -3.47 -31.76 -31.19
CA PHE A 243 -3.29 -32.10 -32.60
C PHE A 243 -4.21 -31.32 -33.55
N ILE A 244 -5.44 -31.03 -33.11
CA ILE A 244 -6.40 -30.26 -33.91
C ILE A 244 -6.04 -28.77 -33.91
N ALA A 245 -5.64 -28.22 -32.76
CA ALA A 245 -5.36 -26.79 -32.61
C ALA A 245 -3.96 -26.39 -33.12
N ALA A 246 -2.97 -27.28 -33.05
CA ALA A 246 -1.59 -27.02 -33.46
C ALA A 246 -1.43 -26.40 -34.86
N PRO A 247 -2.03 -26.94 -35.95
CA PRO A 247 -1.87 -26.34 -37.29
C PRO A 247 -2.51 -24.95 -37.42
N TRP A 248 -3.55 -24.67 -36.64
CA TRP A 248 -4.18 -23.35 -36.62
C TRP A 248 -3.35 -22.34 -35.82
N LEU A 249 -2.87 -22.74 -34.64
CA LEU A 249 -2.00 -21.91 -33.80
C LEU A 249 -0.66 -21.64 -34.49
N ALA A 250 -0.07 -22.62 -35.17
CA ALA A 250 1.18 -22.46 -35.91
C ALA A 250 1.05 -21.49 -37.09
N LYS A 251 -0.12 -21.42 -37.75
CA LYS A 251 -0.40 -20.39 -38.76
C LYS A 251 -0.62 -19.01 -38.13
N ARG A 252 -1.32 -18.96 -37.01
CA ARG A 252 -1.69 -17.72 -36.32
C ARG A 252 -0.48 -17.01 -35.70
N PHE A 253 0.48 -17.76 -35.17
CA PHE A 253 1.67 -17.21 -34.50
C PHE A 253 2.92 -17.21 -35.38
N LYS A 254 2.77 -17.48 -36.69
CA LYS A 254 3.92 -17.51 -37.61
C LYS A 254 4.54 -16.12 -37.74
N GLY A 255 5.81 -15.99 -37.36
CA GLY A 255 6.56 -14.74 -37.45
C GLY A 255 6.43 -13.81 -36.24
N MET A 256 5.71 -14.23 -35.20
CA MET A 256 5.64 -13.51 -33.93
C MET A 256 6.77 -13.95 -33.00
N SER A 257 7.34 -13.01 -32.25
CA SER A 257 8.26 -13.30 -31.15
C SER A 257 7.54 -13.97 -29.97
N ALA A 258 8.29 -14.64 -29.10
CA ALA A 258 7.73 -15.29 -27.92
C ALA A 258 6.95 -14.30 -27.02
N GLY A 259 7.42 -13.05 -26.91
CA GLY A 259 6.75 -11.99 -26.15
C GLY A 259 5.39 -11.60 -26.76
N GLU A 260 5.32 -11.47 -28.08
CA GLU A 260 4.07 -11.13 -28.78
C GLU A 260 3.03 -12.26 -28.69
N ILE A 261 3.47 -13.52 -28.73
CA ILE A 261 2.60 -14.68 -28.53
C ILE A 261 2.00 -14.65 -27.12
N ILE A 262 2.82 -14.43 -26.09
CA ILE A 262 2.36 -14.36 -24.70
C ILE A 262 1.38 -13.20 -24.50
N ALA A 263 1.70 -12.01 -25.01
CA ALA A 263 0.82 -10.85 -24.92
C ALA A 263 -0.55 -11.12 -25.58
N THR A 264 -0.53 -11.71 -26.78
CA THR A 264 -1.77 -12.05 -27.51
C THR A 264 -2.62 -13.06 -26.75
N VAL A 265 -2.00 -14.07 -26.13
CA VAL A 265 -2.72 -15.07 -25.31
C VAL A 265 -3.33 -14.42 -24.08
N LEU A 266 -2.58 -13.57 -23.36
CA LEU A 266 -3.08 -12.87 -22.18
C LEU A 266 -4.24 -11.93 -22.50
N GLU A 267 -4.17 -11.22 -23.64
CA GLU A 267 -5.24 -10.35 -24.11
C GLU A 267 -6.50 -11.17 -24.46
N GLN A 268 -6.36 -12.30 -25.17
CA GLN A 268 -7.47 -13.20 -25.46
C GLN A 268 -8.12 -13.76 -24.19
N VAL A 269 -7.31 -14.11 -23.18
CA VAL A 269 -7.81 -14.57 -21.86
C VAL A 269 -8.56 -13.45 -21.16
N ALA A 270 -8.03 -12.22 -21.14
CA ALA A 270 -8.71 -11.07 -20.54
C ALA A 270 -10.06 -10.77 -21.19
N HIS A 271 -10.13 -10.83 -22.53
CA HIS A 271 -11.40 -10.71 -23.26
C HIS A 271 -12.37 -11.86 -22.94
N GLY A 272 -11.87 -13.10 -22.83
CA GLY A 272 -12.66 -14.25 -22.44
C GLY A 272 -13.27 -14.11 -21.05
N VAL A 273 -12.46 -13.68 -20.07
CA VAL A 273 -12.92 -13.41 -18.70
C VAL A 273 -13.97 -12.29 -18.68
N GLY A 274 -13.73 -11.20 -19.42
CA GLY A 274 -14.70 -10.11 -19.56
C GLY A 274 -16.05 -10.57 -20.13
N TYR A 275 -16.01 -11.43 -21.16
CA TYR A 275 -17.22 -12.01 -21.76
C TYR A 275 -17.98 -12.93 -20.79
N VAL A 276 -17.27 -13.76 -20.02
CA VAL A 276 -17.87 -14.62 -18.99
C VAL A 276 -18.53 -13.78 -17.89
N ILE A 277 -17.87 -12.73 -17.41
CA ILE A 277 -18.45 -11.81 -16.41
C ILE A 277 -19.72 -11.15 -16.95
N GLN A 278 -19.74 -10.74 -18.23
CA GLN A 278 -20.94 -10.18 -18.87
C GLN A 278 -22.08 -11.20 -18.97
N LEU A 279 -21.79 -12.46 -19.32
CA LEU A 279 -22.79 -13.52 -19.36
C LEU A 279 -23.38 -13.80 -17.97
N ILE A 280 -22.52 -13.86 -16.94
CA ILE A 280 -22.94 -14.02 -15.54
C ILE A 280 -23.81 -12.83 -15.12
N GLY A 281 -23.41 -11.60 -15.44
CA GLY A 281 -24.21 -10.40 -15.15
C GLY A 281 -25.59 -10.40 -15.83
N LYS A 282 -25.68 -10.86 -17.08
CA LYS A 282 -26.95 -11.04 -17.78
C LYS A 282 -27.82 -12.11 -17.13
N LEU A 283 -27.24 -13.25 -16.74
CA LEU A 283 -27.92 -14.33 -16.02
C LEU A 283 -28.47 -13.85 -14.67
N ILE A 284 -27.66 -13.13 -13.88
CA ILE A 284 -28.09 -12.54 -12.59
C ILE A 284 -29.23 -11.55 -12.81
N LYS A 285 -29.15 -10.68 -13.83
CA LYS A 285 -30.22 -9.72 -14.14
C LYS A 285 -31.53 -10.41 -14.57
N MET A 286 -31.42 -11.55 -15.26
CA MET A 286 -32.57 -12.35 -15.70
C MET A 286 -33.24 -13.09 -14.53
N VAL A 287 -32.47 -13.51 -13.53
CA VAL A 287 -32.98 -14.20 -12.32
C VAL A 287 -33.46 -13.22 -11.24
N SER A 288 -32.84 -12.04 -11.13
CA SER A 288 -33.17 -11.00 -10.14
C SER A 288 -34.22 -10.00 -10.61
N GLY A 289 -34.86 -10.21 -11.77
CA GLY A 289 -35.96 -9.40 -12.28
C GLY A 289 -37.23 -9.54 -11.43
N LYS A 290 -37.23 -8.96 -10.22
CA LYS A 290 -38.45 -8.72 -9.44
C LYS A 290 -39.11 -7.43 -9.94
N ASN A 291 -40.35 -7.58 -10.40
CA ASN A 291 -41.28 -6.48 -10.64
C ASN A 291 -41.33 -5.57 -9.41
N VAL A 292 -41.02 -4.29 -9.59
CA VAL A 292 -41.23 -3.28 -8.56
C VAL A 292 -42.74 -3.12 -8.37
N ILE A 293 -43.26 -3.70 -7.29
CA ILE A 293 -44.61 -3.38 -6.82
C ILE A 293 -44.51 -1.99 -6.21
N ALA A 294 -45.13 -0.99 -6.84
CA ALA A 294 -45.27 0.34 -6.28
C ALA A 294 -46.15 0.26 -5.03
N LEU A 295 -45.63 0.71 -3.88
CA LEU A 295 -46.42 0.92 -2.68
C LEU A 295 -47.18 2.25 -2.83
N PRO A 296 -48.49 2.30 -2.53
CA PRO A 296 -49.25 3.55 -2.59
C PRO A 296 -48.89 4.45 -1.40
N ASP A 297 -48.74 5.74 -1.70
CA ASP A 297 -48.40 6.78 -0.74
C ASP A 297 -49.41 6.86 0.42
N LYS A 298 -48.89 6.80 1.65
CA LYS A 298 -49.50 7.37 2.86
C LYS A 298 -48.42 7.89 3.78
#